data_AF-A0A4Q2YU03-F1
#
_entry.id   AF-A0A4Q2YU03-F1
#
_cell.length_a   1.000
_cell.length_b   1.000
_cell.length_c   1.000
_cell.angle_alpha   90.00
_cell.angle_beta   90.00
_cell.angle_gamma   90.00
#
_symmetry.space_group_name_H-M   'P 1'
#
loop_
_entity.id
_entity.type
_entity.pdbx_description
1 polymer ?
#
loop_
_entity_poly.entity_id
_entity_poly.type
_entity_poly.pdbx_seq_one_letter_code
_entity_poly.pdbx_strand_id
1 'polypeptide(L)'
;FGAGMKRLSNWYGYRNFNAVDFAPFLHALYTSPRKSVLDYIGLDYYDPFAAHAFRLPVFWDHEFKYRSFRSWVLATVTSKWWDWRVLPRGLHFFCRHYAEDFQRSVLVAENGMALRRKPDNSVSHRRDRMTRSQFLRLHVHEVVKIVNDGIPLVGYLHWSLFDNYEWGSYTPRFGLYSLNYQAGTDRHEKDPWDDSPSLTYAALIEESRRKMHVPAEHR
;
A
#
# COMPACT_ATOMS: atom_id res chain seq x y z
N PHE A 1 28.48 -3.39 2.23
CA PHE A 1 27.85 -3.50 0.91
C PHE A 1 26.75 -2.46 0.59
N GLY A 2 26.11 -1.78 1.55
CA GLY A 2 24.96 -0.89 1.27
C GLY A 2 25.27 0.56 0.82
N ALA A 3 26.38 1.17 1.27
CA ALA A 3 26.63 2.60 1.03
C ALA A 3 26.98 2.94 -0.43
N GLY A 4 27.73 2.07 -1.12
CA GLY A 4 28.11 2.27 -2.52
C GLY A 4 26.93 2.17 -3.48
N MET A 5 26.05 1.19 -3.26
CA MET A 5 24.83 1.03 -4.07
C MET A 5 23.85 2.20 -3.86
N LYS A 6 23.72 2.71 -2.63
CA LYS A 6 22.88 3.88 -2.35
C LYS A 6 23.40 5.13 -3.07
N ARG A 7 24.73 5.32 -3.14
CA ARG A 7 25.34 6.42 -3.91
C ARG A 7 25.11 6.27 -5.41
N LEU A 8 25.25 5.06 -5.96
CA LEU A 8 25.03 4.80 -7.39
C LEU A 8 23.56 4.99 -7.79
N SER A 9 22.64 4.49 -6.96
CA SER A 9 21.20 4.71 -7.12
C SER A 9 20.84 6.18 -7.07
N ASN A 10 21.33 6.92 -6.07
CA ASN A 10 21.06 8.35 -5.96
C ASN A 10 21.65 9.11 -7.15
N TRP A 11 22.85 8.74 -7.61
CA TRP A 11 23.49 9.32 -8.78
C TRP A 11 22.68 9.09 -10.07
N TYR A 12 22.16 7.87 -10.26
CA TYR A 12 21.35 7.53 -11.44
C TYR A 12 19.95 8.15 -11.37
N GLY A 13 19.30 8.08 -10.21
CA GLY A 13 18.00 8.69 -9.97
C GLY A 13 18.04 10.20 -10.18
N TYR A 14 19.04 10.89 -9.63
CA TYR A 14 19.22 12.34 -9.81
C TYR A 14 19.48 12.72 -11.28
N ARG A 15 20.21 11.91 -12.04
CA ARG A 15 20.50 12.17 -13.46
C ARG A 15 19.32 11.91 -14.41
N ASN A 16 18.42 11.00 -14.04
CA ASN A 16 17.26 10.64 -14.87
C ASN A 16 15.95 11.26 -14.35
N PHE A 17 15.97 11.86 -13.16
CA PHE A 17 14.89 12.67 -12.65
C PHE A 17 14.93 14.03 -13.34
N ASN A 18 13.97 14.28 -14.23
CA ASN A 18 13.83 15.57 -14.87
C ASN A 18 12.61 16.29 -14.29
N ALA A 19 12.86 17.36 -13.54
CA ALA A 19 11.79 18.19 -12.96
C ALA A 19 10.86 18.78 -14.05
N VAL A 20 11.35 18.89 -15.30
CA VAL A 20 10.54 19.32 -16.46
C VAL A 20 9.36 18.39 -16.72
N ASP A 21 9.47 17.10 -16.39
CA ASP A 21 8.36 16.15 -16.59
C ASP A 21 7.16 16.47 -15.67
N PHE A 22 7.40 17.18 -14.57
CA PHE A 22 6.36 17.67 -13.65
C PHE A 22 5.93 19.11 -13.95
N ALA A 23 6.59 19.80 -14.89
CA ALA A 23 6.31 21.20 -15.19
C ALA A 23 4.84 21.48 -15.55
N PRO A 24 4.12 20.63 -16.33
CA PRO A 24 2.70 20.84 -16.58
C PRO A 24 1.84 20.78 -15.31
N PHE A 25 2.14 19.85 -14.41
CA PHE A 25 1.43 19.69 -13.14
C PHE A 25 1.69 20.88 -12.20
N LEU A 26 2.96 21.25 -12.05
CA LEU A 26 3.35 22.42 -11.26
C LEU A 26 2.75 23.71 -11.83
N HIS A 27 2.75 23.86 -13.15
CA HIS A 27 2.14 25.01 -13.81
C HIS A 27 0.63 25.08 -13.56
N ALA A 28 -0.10 23.97 -13.71
CA ALA A 28 -1.53 23.91 -13.41
C ALA A 28 -1.84 24.25 -11.94
N LEU A 29 -0.99 23.79 -11.01
CA LEU A 29 -1.09 24.15 -9.59
C LEU A 29 -0.86 25.65 -9.37
N TYR A 30 0.22 26.22 -9.90
CA TYR A 30 0.60 27.62 -9.65
C TYR A 30 -0.28 28.65 -10.38
N THR A 31 -0.93 28.26 -11.47
CA THR A 31 -1.84 29.13 -12.24
C THR A 31 -3.30 29.03 -11.84
N SER A 32 -3.63 28.13 -10.90
CA SER A 32 -5.01 27.94 -10.46
C SER A 32 -5.56 29.21 -9.80
N PRO A 33 -6.79 29.63 -10.15
CA PRO A 33 -7.44 30.79 -9.52
C PRO A 33 -7.97 30.48 -8.12
N ARG A 34 -7.89 29.23 -7.65
CA ARG A 34 -8.37 28.83 -6.33
C ARG A 34 -7.40 29.29 -5.25
N LYS A 35 -7.95 29.87 -4.18
CA LYS A 35 -7.17 30.30 -2.99
C LYS A 35 -6.45 29.12 -2.30
N SER A 36 -7.01 27.91 -2.38
CA SER A 36 -6.34 26.65 -2.03
C SER A 36 -6.54 25.66 -3.18
N VAL A 37 -5.44 25.09 -3.66
CA VAL A 37 -5.44 24.12 -4.76
C VAL A 37 -5.43 22.66 -4.28
N LEU A 38 -5.19 22.46 -2.98
CA LEU A 38 -5.05 21.16 -2.35
C LEU A 38 -5.82 21.14 -1.04
N ASP A 39 -6.84 20.29 -0.98
CA ASP A 39 -7.70 20.12 0.21
C ASP A 39 -7.09 19.12 1.20
N TYR A 40 -6.50 18.04 0.70
CA TYR A 40 -5.84 17.00 1.49
C TYR A 40 -4.76 16.28 0.66
N ILE A 41 -3.93 15.49 1.32
CA ILE A 41 -2.88 14.66 0.70
C ILE A 41 -3.32 13.20 0.69
N GLY A 42 -3.34 12.57 -0.48
CA GLY A 42 -3.51 11.12 -0.61
C GLY A 42 -2.19 10.38 -0.40
N LEU A 43 -2.23 9.29 0.38
CA LEU A 43 -1.09 8.42 0.68
C LEU A 43 -1.45 6.96 0.42
N ASP A 44 -0.67 6.30 -0.42
CA ASP A 44 -0.68 4.84 -0.60
C ASP A 44 0.46 4.24 0.25
N TYR A 45 0.11 3.46 1.26
CA TYR A 45 1.05 2.92 2.23
C TYR A 45 0.97 1.40 2.30
N TYR A 46 2.07 0.69 2.01
CA TYR A 46 2.11 -0.78 2.08
C TYR A 46 3.40 -1.33 2.71
N ASP A 47 4.56 -0.70 2.42
CA ASP A 47 5.86 -0.93 3.07
C ASP A 47 6.70 0.35 2.93
N PRO A 48 7.27 0.90 4.02
CA PRO A 48 8.10 2.11 3.98
C PRO A 48 9.39 2.01 3.17
N PHE A 49 9.83 0.84 2.71
CA PHE A 49 11.17 0.73 2.16
C PHE A 49 11.21 0.30 0.70
N ALA A 50 11.54 1.29 -0.13
CA ALA A 50 12.30 1.14 -1.38
C ALA A 50 13.55 0.21 -1.26
N ALA A 51 13.94 -0.25 -0.07
CA ALA A 51 14.92 -1.32 0.11
C ALA A 51 14.54 -2.62 -0.63
N HIS A 52 13.24 -2.86 -0.89
CA HIS A 52 12.81 -3.97 -1.76
C HIS A 52 12.99 -3.67 -3.26
N ALA A 53 12.95 -2.40 -3.68
CA ALA A 53 13.35 -1.99 -5.03
C ALA A 53 14.87 -2.15 -5.26
N PHE A 54 15.66 -2.26 -4.18
CA PHE A 54 17.12 -2.49 -4.20
C PHE A 54 17.54 -3.89 -3.72
N ARG A 55 16.71 -4.93 -3.89
CA ARG A 55 17.20 -6.30 -3.77
C ARG A 55 18.07 -6.62 -5.00
N LEU A 56 19.39 -6.67 -4.80
CA LEU A 56 20.30 -7.35 -5.75
C LEU A 56 19.82 -8.78 -5.99
N PRO A 57 19.99 -9.34 -7.21
CA PRO A 57 19.47 -10.63 -7.58
C PRO A 57 19.94 -11.70 -6.59
N VAL A 58 18.97 -12.39 -5.99
CA VAL A 58 19.24 -13.62 -5.25
C VAL A 58 19.40 -14.70 -6.32
N PHE A 59 20.64 -15.09 -6.62
CA PHE A 59 21.01 -15.95 -7.75
C PHE A 59 20.47 -17.40 -7.71
N TRP A 60 19.53 -17.71 -6.82
CA TRP A 60 18.95 -19.05 -6.65
C TRP A 60 17.48 -19.18 -7.11
N ASP A 61 16.83 -18.11 -7.59
CA ASP A 61 15.51 -18.18 -8.25
C ASP A 61 15.68 -17.90 -9.77
N HIS A 62 16.10 -18.90 -10.56
CA HIS A 62 16.16 -18.79 -12.02
C HIS A 62 14.79 -19.02 -12.66
N GLU A 63 14.04 -17.93 -12.87
CA GLU A 63 13.13 -17.80 -14.01
C GLU A 63 13.51 -16.55 -14.81
N PHE A 64 14.52 -16.67 -15.68
CA PHE A 64 14.89 -15.60 -16.60
C PHE A 64 13.85 -15.47 -17.72
N LYS A 65 12.90 -14.53 -17.57
CA LYS A 65 11.83 -14.27 -18.56
C LYS A 65 11.63 -12.79 -18.93
N TYR A 66 12.64 -11.91 -18.84
CA TYR A 66 12.43 -10.47 -19.08
C TYR A 66 13.30 -9.90 -20.20
N ARG A 67 12.65 -9.34 -21.24
CA ARG A 67 13.28 -8.80 -22.48
C ARG A 67 13.69 -7.30 -22.40
N SER A 68 13.51 -6.62 -21.27
CA SER A 68 13.84 -5.18 -21.12
C SER A 68 14.15 -4.79 -19.68
N PHE A 69 15.05 -3.80 -19.48
CA PHE A 69 15.42 -3.23 -18.18
C PHE A 69 14.22 -2.66 -17.42
N ARG A 70 13.27 -2.01 -18.10
CA ARG A 70 12.02 -1.53 -17.48
C ARG A 70 11.16 -2.66 -16.95
N SER A 71 11.02 -3.75 -17.72
CA SER A 71 10.31 -4.95 -17.28
C SER A 71 11.01 -5.62 -16.09
N TRP A 72 12.34 -5.55 -16.03
CA TRP A 72 13.12 -6.05 -14.89
C TRP A 72 12.96 -5.20 -13.63
N VAL A 73 12.96 -3.86 -13.73
CA VAL A 73 12.69 -2.97 -12.60
C VAL A 73 11.27 -3.17 -12.09
N LEU A 74 10.29 -3.19 -13.00
CA LEU A 74 8.89 -3.46 -12.64
C LEU A 74 8.78 -4.82 -11.98
N ALA A 75 9.36 -5.88 -12.56
CA ALA A 75 9.41 -7.20 -11.97
C ALA A 75 10.11 -7.22 -10.61
N THR A 76 11.16 -6.44 -10.36
CA THR A 76 11.84 -6.42 -9.06
C THR A 76 10.95 -5.79 -7.98
N VAL A 77 10.29 -4.68 -8.30
CA VAL A 77 9.32 -4.01 -7.41
C VAL A 77 8.06 -4.87 -7.21
N THR A 78 7.62 -5.59 -8.25
CA THR A 78 6.43 -6.44 -8.21
C THR A 78 6.67 -7.88 -7.77
N SER A 79 7.92 -8.33 -7.73
CA SER A 79 8.26 -9.75 -7.65
C SER A 79 7.77 -10.42 -6.37
N LYS A 80 7.60 -9.68 -5.27
CA LYS A 80 7.25 -10.26 -3.97
C LYS A 80 6.44 -9.30 -3.09
N TRP A 81 5.28 -8.82 -3.53
CA TRP A 81 4.37 -8.02 -2.67
C TRP A 81 4.02 -8.74 -1.35
N TRP A 82 4.01 -10.07 -1.37
CA TRP A 82 3.81 -10.93 -0.21
C TRP A 82 5.04 -11.07 0.73
N ASP A 83 6.20 -10.48 0.38
CA ASP A 83 7.40 -10.43 1.24
C ASP A 83 7.53 -9.10 1.99
N TRP A 84 6.67 -8.13 1.70
CA TRP A 84 6.71 -6.80 2.32
C TRP A 84 6.59 -6.90 3.83
N ARG A 85 7.46 -6.15 4.52
CA ARG A 85 7.50 -6.14 5.98
C ARG A 85 6.38 -5.25 6.48
N VAL A 86 5.51 -5.84 7.28
CA VAL A 86 4.40 -5.13 7.91
C VAL A 86 4.96 -4.21 8.99
N LEU A 87 4.89 -2.88 8.77
CA LEU A 87 5.35 -1.86 9.72
C LEU A 87 4.24 -0.88 10.09
N PRO A 88 3.28 -1.24 10.95
CA PRO A 88 2.10 -0.40 11.22
C PRO A 88 2.45 1.02 11.70
N ARG A 89 3.49 1.15 12.55
CA ARG A 89 3.94 2.44 13.07
C ARG A 89 4.45 3.40 12.00
N GLY A 90 4.86 2.88 10.83
CA GLY A 90 5.26 3.73 9.71
C GLY A 90 4.07 4.51 9.14
N LEU A 91 2.87 3.92 9.10
CA LEU A 91 1.66 4.62 8.67
C LEU A 91 1.41 5.86 9.51
N HIS A 92 1.44 5.70 10.84
CA HIS A 92 1.29 6.80 11.80
C HIS A 92 2.37 7.88 11.60
N PHE A 93 3.62 7.48 11.46
CA PHE A 93 4.73 8.41 11.19
C PHE A 93 4.53 9.25 9.93
N PHE A 94 4.16 8.64 8.80
CA PHE A 94 3.96 9.38 7.55
C PHE A 94 2.72 10.26 7.59
N CYS A 95 1.61 9.80 8.16
CA CYS A 95 0.42 10.61 8.32
C CYS A 95 0.69 11.86 9.17
N ARG A 96 1.42 11.71 10.29
CA ARG A 96 1.85 12.86 11.11
C ARG A 96 2.70 13.82 10.30
N HIS A 97 3.77 13.32 9.69
CA HIS A 97 4.75 14.15 8.99
C HIS A 97 4.11 14.90 7.81
N TYR A 98 3.23 14.25 7.03
CA TYR A 98 2.56 14.91 5.92
C TYR A 98 1.53 15.93 6.39
N ALA A 99 0.83 15.65 7.49
CA ALA A 99 -0.09 16.63 8.06
C ALA A 99 0.65 17.89 8.55
N GLU A 100 1.78 17.71 9.24
CA GLU A 100 2.60 18.79 9.79
C GLU A 100 3.32 19.58 8.69
N ASP A 101 4.03 18.92 7.78
CA ASP A 101 4.87 19.61 6.79
C ASP A 101 4.05 20.37 5.75
N PHE A 102 2.90 19.82 5.35
CA PHE A 102 2.05 20.43 4.34
C PHE A 102 0.87 21.21 4.93
N GLN A 103 0.65 21.14 6.24
CA GLN A 103 -0.47 21.80 6.92
C GLN A 103 -1.81 21.42 6.27
N ARG A 104 -2.01 20.13 5.99
CA ARG A 104 -3.18 19.59 5.29
C ARG A 104 -3.62 18.26 5.89
N SER A 105 -4.90 17.94 5.75
CA SER A 105 -5.41 16.62 6.13
C SER A 105 -4.83 15.52 5.24
N VAL A 106 -4.78 14.29 5.74
CA VAL A 106 -4.27 13.12 5.01
C VAL A 106 -5.40 12.12 4.75
N LEU A 107 -5.45 11.57 3.55
CA LEU A 107 -6.25 10.40 3.19
C LEU A 107 -5.31 9.22 2.99
N VAL A 108 -5.46 8.15 3.74
CA VAL A 108 -4.81 6.88 3.39
C VAL A 108 -5.63 6.26 2.26
N ALA A 109 -5.20 6.51 1.03
CA ALA A 109 -5.92 6.16 -0.18
C ALA A 109 -5.79 4.67 -0.49
N GLU A 110 -4.65 4.07 -0.11
CA GLU A 110 -4.46 2.62 -0.17
C GLU A 110 -3.62 2.11 0.99
N ASN A 111 -4.07 1.01 1.61
CA ASN A 111 -3.27 0.18 2.50
C ASN A 111 -3.73 -1.27 2.40
N GLY A 112 -2.81 -2.21 2.27
CA GLY A 112 -3.20 -3.60 2.07
C GLY A 112 -2.06 -4.59 2.23
N MET A 113 -2.42 -5.87 2.24
CA MET A 113 -1.46 -6.97 2.26
C MET A 113 -1.80 -8.00 1.21
N ALA A 114 -0.84 -8.24 0.31
CA ALA A 114 -0.97 -9.25 -0.72
C ALA A 114 -0.70 -10.65 -0.15
N LEU A 115 -1.54 -11.61 -0.54
CA LEU A 115 -1.22 -13.03 -0.50
C LEU A 115 -0.80 -13.49 -1.90
N ARG A 116 0.08 -14.50 -1.97
CA ARG A 116 0.50 -15.09 -3.25
C ARG A 116 -0.44 -16.23 -3.61
N ARG A 117 -1.13 -16.09 -4.73
CA ARG A 117 -1.99 -17.16 -5.28
C ARG A 117 -1.87 -17.22 -6.78
N LYS A 118 -1.49 -18.38 -7.33
CA LYS A 118 -1.30 -18.49 -8.79
C LYS A 118 -2.64 -18.36 -9.54
N PRO A 119 -2.63 -18.12 -10.85
CA PRO A 119 -3.85 -18.07 -11.67
C PRO A 119 -4.70 -19.35 -11.59
N ASP A 120 -4.08 -20.50 -11.32
CA ASP A 120 -4.75 -21.78 -11.06
C ASP A 120 -5.33 -21.91 -9.64
N ASN A 121 -5.40 -20.81 -8.90
CA ASN A 121 -5.89 -20.71 -7.53
C ASN A 121 -5.05 -21.44 -6.46
N SER A 122 -3.90 -22.01 -6.82
CA SER A 122 -2.99 -22.61 -5.84
C SER A 122 -2.39 -21.55 -4.91
N VAL A 123 -2.29 -21.90 -3.64
CA VAL A 123 -1.97 -20.98 -2.55
C VAL A 123 -0.57 -21.24 -2.01
N SER A 124 0.06 -20.18 -1.51
CA SER A 124 1.30 -20.29 -0.75
C SER A 124 1.23 -19.37 0.46
N HIS A 125 1.65 -19.88 1.61
CA HIS A 125 1.75 -19.03 2.79
C HIS A 125 2.79 -17.93 2.57
N ARG A 126 2.52 -16.77 3.17
CA ARG A 126 3.57 -15.79 3.42
C ARG A 126 4.62 -16.40 4.34
N ARG A 127 5.87 -15.95 4.21
CA ARG A 127 6.98 -16.44 5.03
C ARG A 127 6.76 -16.18 6.53
N ASP A 128 6.12 -15.07 6.87
CA ASP A 128 5.79 -14.67 8.24
C ASP A 128 4.46 -15.29 8.76
N ARG A 129 3.74 -16.03 7.90
CA ARG A 129 2.40 -16.58 8.16
C ARG A 129 1.36 -15.54 8.61
N MET A 130 1.60 -14.25 8.35
CA MET A 130 0.64 -13.22 8.72
C MET A 130 -0.62 -13.34 7.86
N THR A 131 -1.79 -13.25 8.50
CA THR A 131 -3.09 -13.20 7.81
C THR A 131 -3.51 -11.77 7.51
N ARG A 132 -4.44 -11.58 6.58
CA ARG A 132 -4.91 -10.23 6.23
C ARG A 132 -5.72 -9.62 7.37
N SER A 133 -6.47 -10.43 8.11
CA SER A 133 -7.11 -10.00 9.35
C SER A 133 -6.11 -9.50 10.40
N GLN A 134 -4.95 -10.15 10.57
CA GLN A 134 -3.91 -9.67 11.48
C GLN A 134 -3.31 -8.34 11.02
N PHE A 135 -3.03 -8.21 9.72
CA PHE A 135 -2.57 -6.96 9.11
C PHE A 135 -3.55 -5.81 9.36
N LEU A 136 -4.84 -6.05 9.13
CA LEU A 136 -5.92 -5.08 9.33
C LEU A 136 -6.00 -4.62 10.78
N ARG A 137 -5.97 -5.55 11.75
CA ARG A 137 -5.98 -5.22 13.19
C ARG A 137 -4.84 -4.30 13.55
N LEU A 138 -3.65 -4.56 13.03
CA LEU A 138 -2.46 -3.76 13.31
C LEU A 138 -2.55 -2.35 12.70
N HIS A 139 -2.98 -2.21 11.45
CA HIS A 139 -3.02 -0.91 10.77
C HIS A 139 -4.22 -0.07 11.20
N VAL A 140 -5.40 -0.65 11.36
CA VAL A 140 -6.58 0.08 11.86
C VAL A 140 -6.36 0.56 13.29
N HIS A 141 -5.63 -0.20 14.12
CA HIS A 141 -5.20 0.28 15.43
C HIS A 141 -4.34 1.56 15.34
N GLU A 142 -3.40 1.62 14.39
CA GLU A 142 -2.62 2.84 14.17
C GLU A 142 -3.49 3.98 13.60
N VAL A 143 -4.47 3.69 12.75
CA VAL A 143 -5.47 4.70 12.29
C VAL A 143 -6.22 5.31 13.46
N VAL A 144 -6.69 4.50 14.41
CA VAL A 144 -7.36 5.01 15.63
C VAL A 144 -6.40 5.89 16.45
N LYS A 145 -5.13 5.52 16.56
CA LYS A 145 -4.12 6.35 17.23
C LYS A 145 -3.86 7.67 16.51
N ILE A 146 -3.80 7.67 15.17
CA ILE A 146 -3.65 8.89 14.36
C ILE A 146 -4.77 9.87 14.71
N VAL A 147 -6.02 9.40 14.70
CA VAL A 147 -7.19 10.23 15.02
C VAL A 147 -7.15 10.73 16.48
N ASN A 148 -6.84 9.84 17.43
CA ASN A 148 -6.78 10.20 18.85
C ASN A 148 -5.61 11.15 19.20
N ASP A 149 -4.52 11.13 18.42
CA ASP A 149 -3.40 12.08 18.53
C ASP A 149 -3.74 13.44 17.89
N GLY A 150 -4.94 13.63 17.35
CA GLY A 150 -5.39 14.89 16.72
C GLY A 150 -4.81 15.15 15.33
N ILE A 151 -4.21 14.14 14.69
CA ILE A 151 -3.69 14.28 13.32
C ILE A 151 -4.89 14.32 12.36
N PRO A 152 -5.00 15.34 11.47
CA PRO A 152 -6.16 15.52 10.61
C PRO A 152 -6.21 14.43 9.53
N LEU A 153 -7.06 13.42 9.76
CA LEU A 153 -7.26 12.31 8.84
C LEU A 153 -8.62 12.42 8.16
N VAL A 154 -8.63 12.43 6.84
CA VAL A 154 -9.85 12.40 6.02
C VAL A 154 -10.48 11.01 6.07
N GLY A 155 -9.64 9.97 6.00
CA GLY A 155 -10.12 8.59 6.02
C GLY A 155 -9.01 7.57 5.78
N TYR A 156 -9.42 6.31 5.78
CA TYR A 156 -8.59 5.15 5.50
C TYR A 156 -9.32 4.20 4.56
N LEU A 157 -8.66 3.82 3.47
CA LEU A 157 -9.18 2.90 2.47
C LEU A 157 -8.28 1.67 2.40
N HIS A 158 -8.87 0.50 2.64
CA HIS A 158 -8.19 -0.77 2.45
C HIS A 158 -8.14 -1.12 0.96
N TRP A 159 -6.95 -1.40 0.46
CA TRP A 159 -6.75 -2.03 -0.84
C TRP A 159 -6.69 -3.55 -0.68
N SER A 160 -7.64 -4.31 -1.20
CA SER A 160 -8.77 -3.95 -2.05
C SER A 160 -10.06 -4.60 -1.55
N LEU A 161 -11.20 -4.17 -2.08
CA LEU A 161 -12.49 -4.80 -1.75
C LEU A 161 -12.55 -6.26 -2.26
N PHE A 162 -12.10 -6.50 -3.49
CA PHE A 162 -12.07 -7.81 -4.15
C PHE A 162 -10.67 -8.11 -4.68
N ASP A 163 -10.31 -9.39 -4.77
CA ASP A 163 -9.15 -9.82 -5.55
C ASP A 163 -9.28 -9.31 -7.00
N ASN A 164 -8.26 -8.63 -7.53
CA ASN A 164 -8.34 -7.97 -8.84
C ASN A 164 -7.16 -8.32 -9.76
N TYR A 165 -7.15 -7.73 -10.96
CA TYR A 165 -6.02 -7.78 -11.88
C TYR A 165 -4.95 -6.75 -11.48
N GLU A 166 -3.85 -7.26 -10.95
CA GLU A 166 -2.80 -6.47 -10.33
C GLU A 166 -1.64 -6.24 -11.31
N TRP A 167 -1.67 -5.10 -12.01
CA TRP A 167 -0.58 -4.55 -12.81
C TRP A 167 0.15 -5.55 -13.73
N GLY A 168 -0.59 -6.45 -14.39
CA GLY A 168 0.00 -7.49 -15.26
C GLY A 168 -0.17 -8.92 -14.74
N SER A 169 -0.72 -9.10 -13.54
CA SER A 169 -0.80 -10.40 -12.90
C SER A 169 -2.07 -10.59 -12.09
N TYR A 170 -2.63 -11.79 -12.16
CA TYR A 170 -3.64 -12.27 -11.21
C TYR A 170 -2.99 -12.93 -9.98
N THR A 171 -1.66 -12.87 -9.83
CA THR A 171 -1.00 -13.60 -8.74
C THR A 171 -1.19 -12.97 -7.36
N PRO A 172 -1.00 -11.64 -7.21
CA PRO A 172 -1.19 -10.99 -5.92
C PRO A 172 -2.67 -10.86 -5.58
N ARG A 173 -3.02 -11.15 -4.34
CA ARG A 173 -4.40 -11.10 -3.82
C ARG A 173 -4.50 -10.16 -2.64
N PHE A 174 -5.23 -9.07 -2.79
CA PHE A 174 -5.43 -8.04 -1.75
C PHE A 174 -6.85 -8.00 -1.19
N GLY A 175 -7.78 -8.75 -1.80
CA GLY A 175 -9.21 -8.62 -1.54
C GLY A 175 -9.59 -8.88 -0.09
N LEU A 176 -10.53 -8.08 0.41
CA LEU A 176 -11.33 -8.45 1.58
C LEU A 176 -12.23 -9.65 1.28
N TYR A 177 -12.71 -9.74 0.04
CA TYR A 177 -13.37 -10.91 -0.51
C TYR A 177 -12.46 -11.59 -1.54
N SER A 178 -12.31 -12.91 -1.41
CA SER A 178 -11.52 -13.70 -2.35
C SER A 178 -12.34 -14.08 -3.58
N LEU A 179 -11.69 -14.14 -4.75
CA LEU A 179 -12.30 -14.63 -5.98
C LEU A 179 -11.59 -15.90 -6.45
N ASN A 180 -12.37 -16.88 -6.94
CA ASN A 180 -11.83 -18.05 -7.62
C ASN A 180 -11.85 -17.82 -9.14
N TYR A 181 -10.69 -17.48 -9.72
CA TYR A 181 -10.60 -17.15 -11.15
C TYR A 181 -10.82 -18.32 -12.11
N GLN A 182 -10.91 -19.56 -11.61
CA GLN A 182 -11.28 -20.73 -12.41
C GLN A 182 -12.78 -21.03 -12.32
N ALA A 183 -13.46 -20.59 -11.26
CA ALA A 183 -14.88 -20.88 -11.02
C ALA A 183 -15.81 -19.74 -11.44
N GLY A 184 -15.31 -18.49 -11.50
CA GLY A 184 -16.10 -17.34 -11.95
C GLY A 184 -15.79 -16.07 -11.17
N THR A 185 -16.80 -15.22 -10.99
CA THR A 185 -16.71 -13.92 -10.29
C THR A 185 -17.40 -13.92 -8.92
N ASP A 186 -17.74 -15.11 -8.42
CA ASP A 186 -18.34 -15.29 -7.09
C ASP A 186 -17.40 -14.81 -6.00
N ARG A 187 -17.98 -14.10 -5.04
CA ARG A 187 -17.28 -13.46 -3.92
C ARG A 187 -17.28 -14.40 -2.74
N HIS A 188 -16.10 -14.82 -2.31
CA HIS A 188 -15.93 -15.65 -1.13
C HIS A 188 -15.51 -14.79 0.05
N GLU A 189 -16.28 -14.85 1.14
CA GLU A 189 -15.97 -14.14 2.39
C GLU A 189 -14.67 -14.65 3.04
N LYS A 190 -14.46 -15.96 2.93
CA LYS A 190 -13.27 -16.64 3.42
C LYS A 190 -12.23 -16.77 2.32
N ASP A 191 -10.98 -16.53 2.68
CA ASP A 191 -9.85 -16.88 1.84
C ASP A 191 -9.53 -18.39 1.98
N PRO A 192 -8.61 -18.94 1.15
CA PRO A 192 -8.27 -20.36 1.21
C PRO A 192 -7.64 -20.85 2.53
N TRP A 193 -7.30 -19.95 3.45
CA TRP A 193 -6.74 -20.24 4.77
C TRP A 193 -7.78 -20.11 5.88
N ASP A 194 -9.07 -20.04 5.52
CA ASP A 194 -10.19 -19.81 6.43
C ASP A 194 -10.14 -18.45 7.14
N ASP A 195 -9.35 -17.49 6.64
CA ASP A 195 -9.36 -16.10 7.12
C ASP A 195 -10.55 -15.35 6.52
N SER A 196 -11.22 -14.51 7.31
CA SER A 196 -12.33 -13.65 6.87
C SER A 196 -11.96 -12.16 7.06
N PRO A 197 -11.18 -11.56 6.15
CA PRO A 197 -10.72 -10.19 6.29
C PRO A 197 -11.87 -9.17 6.22
N SER A 198 -12.90 -9.44 5.42
CA SER A 198 -14.10 -8.61 5.31
C SER A 198 -14.83 -8.45 6.65
N LEU A 199 -15.12 -9.57 7.32
CA LEU A 199 -15.76 -9.58 8.65
C LEU A 199 -14.85 -8.93 9.71
N THR A 200 -13.54 -9.22 9.68
CA THR A 200 -12.59 -8.56 10.58
C THR A 200 -12.60 -7.05 10.38
N TYR A 201 -12.58 -6.57 9.12
CA TYR A 201 -12.58 -5.15 8.83
C TYR A 201 -13.89 -4.47 9.24
N ALA A 202 -15.04 -5.10 8.98
CA ALA A 202 -16.34 -4.61 9.41
C ALA A 202 -16.40 -4.46 10.95
N ALA A 203 -15.97 -5.49 11.69
CA ALA A 203 -15.91 -5.44 13.15
C ALA A 203 -14.97 -4.33 13.66
N LEU A 204 -13.80 -4.16 13.03
CA LEU A 204 -12.86 -3.09 13.38
C LEU A 204 -13.46 -1.70 13.14
N ILE A 205 -14.24 -1.50 12.07
CA ILE A 205 -14.94 -0.22 11.81
C ILE A 205 -15.95 0.06 12.93
N GLU A 206 -16.77 -0.93 13.31
CA GLU A 206 -17.75 -0.78 14.39
C GLU A 206 -17.09 -0.48 15.74
N GLU A 207 -16.01 -1.18 16.06
CA GLU A 207 -15.22 -0.99 17.28
C GLU A 207 -14.57 0.40 17.31
N SER A 208 -13.97 0.82 16.20
CA SER A 208 -13.25 2.10 16.08
C SER A 208 -14.20 3.28 16.22
N ARG A 209 -15.43 3.20 15.68
CA ARG A 209 -16.47 4.23 15.87
C ARG A 209 -16.79 4.51 17.34
N ARG A 210 -16.61 3.53 18.23
CA ARG A 210 -16.81 3.69 19.68
C ARG A 210 -15.58 4.26 20.39
N LYS A 211 -14.38 4.02 19.84
CA LYS A 211 -13.09 4.38 20.47
C LYS A 211 -12.53 5.73 20.02
N MET A 212 -12.88 6.19 18.82
CA MET A 212 -12.39 7.47 18.28
C MET A 212 -13.14 8.63 18.94
N HIS A 213 -12.37 9.53 19.57
CA HIS A 213 -12.88 10.78 20.11
C HIS A 213 -12.97 11.82 18.99
N VAL A 214 -13.91 11.63 18.06
CA VAL A 214 -14.18 12.64 17.02
C VAL A 214 -14.94 13.80 17.68
N PRO A 215 -14.41 15.04 17.67
CA PRO A 215 -15.12 16.22 18.15
C PRO A 215 -16.51 16.33 17.52
N ALA A 216 -17.51 16.80 18.27
CA ALA A 216 -18.90 16.79 17.84
C ALA A 216 -19.15 17.59 16.54
N GLU A 217 -18.30 18.56 16.22
CA GLU A 217 -18.34 19.32 14.96
C GLU A 217 -17.97 18.53 13.68
N HIS A 218 -17.49 17.29 13.83
CA HIS A 218 -17.03 16.43 12.73
C HIS A 218 -17.76 15.07 12.65
N ARG A 219 -18.83 14.87 13.42
CA ARG A 219 -19.74 13.71 13.32
C ARG A 219 -20.89 14.00 12.37
#